data_AF-A0A7Y2T3M6-F1
#
_entry.id   AF-A0A7Y2T3M6-F1
#
_cell.length_a   1.000
_cell.length_b   1.000
_cell.length_c   1.000
_cell.angle_alpha   90.00
_cell.angle_beta   90.00
_cell.angle_gamma   90.00
#
_symmetry.space_group_name_H-M   'P 1'
#
loop_
_entity.id
_entity.type
_entity.pdbx_description
1 polymer ?
#
loop_
_entity_poly.entity_id
_entity_poly.type
_entity_poly.pdbx_seq_one_letter_code
_entity_poly.pdbx_strand_id
1 'polypeptide(L)'
;MKKNQIFLLLIAVGLFWQCQQEKDVQFSIRKDGVGFLNRDTPFTDITTLYAADSVISDSSFSLARINRINIFEKGGKPLLTVTPDNDSIQGIGNIRINDPRYLTDKGIG
;
A
#
# COMPACT_ATOMS: atom_id res chain seq x y z
N MET A 1 -36.70 -34.93 8.32
CA MET A 1 -35.23 -34.76 8.44
C MET A 1 -34.60 -33.89 7.34
N LYS A 2 -35.16 -33.78 6.12
CA LYS A 2 -34.57 -33.00 5.00
C LYS A 2 -34.74 -31.47 5.09
N LYS A 3 -35.76 -30.97 5.81
CA LYS A 3 -36.07 -29.53 5.91
C LYS A 3 -35.05 -28.74 6.76
N ASN A 4 -34.52 -29.34 7.83
CA ASN A 4 -33.44 -28.74 8.63
C ASN A 4 -32.08 -28.72 7.90
N GLN A 5 -31.84 -29.70 7.03
CA GLN A 5 -30.62 -29.76 6.21
C GLN A 5 -30.58 -28.63 5.16
N ILE A 6 -31.74 -28.32 4.55
CA ILE A 6 -31.88 -27.19 3.61
C ILE A 6 -31.65 -25.85 4.31
N PHE A 7 -32.13 -25.71 5.56
CA PHE A 7 -31.95 -24.49 6.35
C PHE A 7 -30.47 -24.26 6.73
N LEU A 8 -29.76 -25.33 7.09
CA LEU A 8 -28.31 -25.28 7.36
C LEU A 8 -27.49 -24.92 6.11
N LEU A 9 -27.87 -25.43 4.94
CA LEU A 9 -27.22 -25.11 3.68
C LEU A 9 -27.39 -23.63 3.30
N LEU A 10 -28.58 -23.07 3.52
CA LEU A 10 -28.88 -21.65 3.27
C LEU A 10 -28.06 -20.71 4.17
N ILE A 11 -27.87 -21.07 5.44
CA ILE A 11 -27.03 -20.30 6.36
C ILE A 11 -25.55 -20.38 5.93
N ALA A 12 -25.08 -21.55 5.52
CA ALA A 12 -23.71 -21.73 5.05
C ALA A 12 -23.38 -20.87 3.81
N VAL A 13 -24.33 -20.74 2.87
CA VAL A 13 -24.17 -19.90 1.67
C VAL A 13 -24.18 -18.40 2.02
N GLY A 14 -24.99 -17.99 3.01
CA GLY A 14 -25.05 -16.60 3.47
C GLY A 14 -23.76 -16.08 4.11
N LEU A 15 -22.94 -16.97 4.70
CA LEU A 15 -21.66 -16.61 5.31
C LEU A 15 -20.60 -16.20 4.27
N PHE A 16 -20.73 -16.60 3.00
CA PHE A 16 -19.80 -16.20 1.93
C PHE A 16 -20.10 -14.81 1.35
N TRP A 17 -21.25 -14.21 1.64
CA TRP A 17 -21.61 -12.87 1.14
C TRP A 17 -20.96 -11.71 1.90
N GLN A 18 -20.34 -11.97 3.06
CA GLN A 18 -19.69 -10.96 3.89
C GLN A 18 -18.26 -10.62 3.44
N CYS A 19 -17.82 -11.11 2.28
CA CYS A 19 -16.60 -10.60 1.64
C CYS A 19 -16.92 -9.22 1.05
N GLN A 20 -16.98 -8.20 1.92
CA GLN A 20 -16.94 -6.81 1.48
C GLN A 20 -15.69 -6.65 0.62
N GLN A 21 -15.84 -6.10 -0.58
CA GLN A 21 -14.70 -5.67 -1.39
C GLN A 21 -13.96 -4.62 -0.57
N GLU A 22 -12.92 -5.04 0.16
CA GLU A 22 -11.90 -4.12 0.64
C GLU A 22 -11.46 -3.34 -0.59
N LYS A 23 -11.76 -2.05 -0.62
CA LYS A 23 -11.25 -1.16 -1.65
C LYS A 23 -9.76 -1.37 -1.65
N ASP A 24 -9.22 -1.85 -2.77
CA ASP A 24 -7.82 -2.22 -2.91
C ASP A 24 -6.94 -1.01 -2.56
N VAL A 25 -6.48 -0.99 -1.30
CA VAL A 25 -5.81 0.17 -0.71
C VAL A 25 -4.47 0.38 -1.40
N GLN A 26 -3.91 -0.69 -1.97
CA GLN A 26 -2.62 -0.77 -2.62
C GLN A 26 -2.45 0.27 -3.73
N PHE A 27 -3.49 0.50 -4.54
CA PHE A 27 -3.46 1.43 -5.68
C PHE A 27 -4.40 2.63 -5.49
N SER A 28 -4.64 3.04 -4.24
CA SER A 28 -5.51 4.17 -3.93
C SER A 28 -4.70 5.42 -3.55
N ILE A 29 -5.08 6.56 -4.12
CA ILE A 29 -4.63 7.89 -3.73
C ILE A 29 -5.71 8.53 -2.86
N ARG A 30 -5.38 8.82 -1.60
CA ARG A 30 -6.29 9.41 -0.60
C ARG A 30 -5.71 10.72 -0.10
N LYS A 31 -6.56 11.52 0.55
CA LYS A 31 -6.14 12.80 1.14
C LYS A 31 -5.03 12.64 2.19
N ASP A 32 -5.01 11.51 2.86
CA ASP A 32 -4.13 11.19 3.98
C ASP A 32 -3.06 10.14 3.64
N GLY A 33 -3.01 9.63 2.40
CA GLY A 33 -2.08 8.57 2.05
C GLY A 33 -2.13 8.10 0.61
N VAL A 34 -1.14 7.30 0.23
CA VAL A 34 -0.99 6.69 -1.10
C VAL A 34 -0.60 5.23 -0.89
N GLY A 35 -1.37 4.30 -1.45
CA GLY A 35 -1.12 2.88 -1.21
C GLY A 35 -1.22 2.54 0.27
N PHE A 36 -0.24 1.79 0.78
CA PHE A 36 -0.11 1.47 2.21
C PHE A 36 0.46 2.61 3.06
N LEU A 37 0.95 3.68 2.43
CA LEU A 37 1.57 4.81 3.12
C LEU A 37 0.52 5.84 3.54
N ASN A 38 0.69 6.44 4.71
CA ASN A 38 -0.07 7.59 5.19
C ASN A 38 0.87 8.61 5.87
N ARG A 39 0.33 9.74 6.33
CA ARG A 39 1.10 10.83 6.94
C ARG A 39 1.87 10.43 8.20
N ASP A 40 1.36 9.44 8.93
CA ASP A 40 1.93 8.99 10.20
C ASP A 40 2.89 7.80 10.02
N THR A 41 3.03 7.31 8.78
CA THR A 41 3.90 6.18 8.46
C THR A 41 5.37 6.60 8.64
N PRO A 42 6.13 5.95 9.54
CA PRO A 42 7.56 6.19 9.66
C PRO A 42 8.29 5.81 8.38
N PHE A 43 9.31 6.58 7.99
CA PHE A 43 10.08 6.27 6.79
C PHE A 43 10.79 4.90 6.88
N THR A 44 11.10 4.45 8.09
CA THR A 44 11.69 3.12 8.37
C THR A 44 10.75 1.96 8.07
N ASP A 45 9.43 2.19 8.15
CA ASP A 45 8.43 1.12 8.08
C ASP A 45 8.08 0.77 6.62
N ILE A 46 8.53 1.57 5.65
CA ILE A 46 8.29 1.38 4.22
C ILE A 46 8.75 -0.03 3.78
N THR A 47 9.91 -0.49 4.25
CA THR A 47 10.44 -1.82 3.92
C THR A 47 9.54 -2.95 4.43
N THR A 48 8.89 -2.74 5.58
CA THR A 48 7.95 -3.71 6.16
C THR A 48 6.61 -3.69 5.43
N LEU A 49 6.08 -2.49 5.13
CA LEU A 49 4.80 -2.32 4.43
C LEU A 49 4.85 -2.86 3.00
N TYR A 50 6.00 -2.76 2.34
CA TYR A 50 6.23 -3.24 0.98
C TYR A 50 7.10 -4.51 0.95
N ALA A 51 7.03 -5.35 1.98
CA ALA A 51 7.84 -6.57 2.07
C ALA A 51 7.58 -7.60 0.94
N ALA A 52 6.42 -7.51 0.27
CA ALA A 52 6.09 -8.33 -0.89
C ALA A 52 6.74 -7.84 -2.19
N ASP A 53 7.25 -6.60 -2.18
CA ASP A 53 7.78 -5.85 -3.31
C ASP A 53 9.31 -5.67 -3.19
N SER A 54 9.92 -5.11 -4.22
CA SER A 54 11.35 -4.79 -4.23
C SER A 54 11.56 -3.34 -3.79
N VAL A 55 12.11 -3.15 -2.60
CA VAL A 55 12.39 -1.84 -2.01
C VAL A 55 13.88 -1.54 -2.13
N ILE A 56 14.24 -0.51 -2.90
CA ILE A 56 15.63 -0.12 -3.18
C ILE A 56 15.86 1.28 -2.62
N SER A 57 16.78 1.41 -1.66
CA SER A 57 17.19 2.71 -1.13
C SER A 57 18.39 3.27 -1.91
N ASP A 58 18.32 4.52 -2.34
CA ASP A 58 19.47 5.26 -2.85
C ASP A 58 20.37 5.62 -1.65
N SER A 59 21.33 4.74 -1.33
CA SER A 59 22.43 5.08 -0.44
C SER A 59 23.49 5.83 -1.25
N SER A 60 23.26 7.12 -1.50
CA SER A 60 24.35 7.95 -2.03
C SER A 60 25.50 7.93 -1.02
N PHE A 61 26.72 7.79 -1.53
CA PHE A 61 28.04 7.68 -0.87
C PHE A 61 28.37 8.87 0.07
N SER A 62 27.52 9.13 1.05
CA SER A 62 27.73 10.06 2.15
C SER A 62 27.08 9.43 3.36
N LEU A 63 27.95 9.04 4.29
CA LEU A 63 27.68 8.34 5.52
C LEU A 63 26.37 8.84 6.21
N ALA A 64 25.40 7.93 6.33
CA ALA A 64 24.31 7.93 7.30
C ALA A 64 22.92 8.52 6.96
N ARG A 65 22.60 8.99 5.74
CA ARG A 65 21.19 9.34 5.40
C ARG A 65 20.71 8.68 4.11
N ILE A 66 19.65 7.86 4.23
CA ILE A 66 18.85 7.42 3.09
C ILE A 66 18.11 8.65 2.57
N ASN A 67 18.38 9.04 1.33
CA ASN A 67 17.77 10.23 0.74
C ASN A 67 16.54 9.92 -0.11
N ARG A 68 16.37 8.65 -0.50
CA ARG A 68 15.27 8.21 -1.36
C ARG A 68 15.09 6.69 -1.30
N ILE A 69 13.84 6.25 -1.38
CA ILE A 69 13.47 4.86 -1.58
C ILE A 69 12.67 4.74 -2.89
N ASN A 70 13.04 3.76 -3.71
CA ASN A 70 12.33 3.37 -4.92
C ASN A 70 11.66 2.02 -4.68
N ILE A 71 10.36 1.93 -4.91
CA ILE A 71 9.55 0.73 -4.69
C ILE A 71 9.15 0.18 -6.05
N PHE A 72 9.39 -1.10 -6.27
CA PHE A 72 9.07 -1.81 -7.50
C PHE A 72 8.22 -3.04 -7.23
N GLU A 73 7.25 -3.31 -8.09
CA GLU A 73 6.47 -4.55 -8.06
C GLU A 73 7.39 -5.75 -8.31
N LYS A 74 6.99 -6.93 -7.82
CA LYS A 74 7.59 -8.20 -8.26
C LYS A 74 7.56 -8.30 -9.79
N GLY A 75 8.74 -8.17 -10.41
CA GLY A 75 8.90 -8.06 -11.87
C GLY A 75 9.64 -6.81 -12.32
N GLY A 76 9.93 -5.86 -11.42
CA GLY A 76 10.78 -4.69 -11.69
C GLY A 76 10.02 -3.47 -12.22
N LYS A 77 8.69 -3.49 -12.24
CA LYS A 77 7.89 -2.33 -12.64
C LYS A 77 7.91 -1.28 -11.51
N PRO A 78 8.24 0.00 -11.78
CA PRO A 78 8.29 1.03 -10.75
C PRO A 78 6.88 1.36 -10.24
N LEU A 79 6.70 1.32 -8.92
CA LEU A 79 5.44 1.66 -8.24
C LEU A 79 5.46 3.09 -7.73
N LEU A 80 6.35 3.36 -6.78
CA LEU A 80 6.44 4.62 -6.05
C LEU A 80 7.91 5.01 -5.84
N THR A 81 8.15 6.31 -5.73
CA THR A 81 9.41 6.85 -5.20
C THR A 81 9.09 7.70 -3.99
N VAL A 82 9.70 7.37 -2.85
CA VAL A 82 9.47 8.04 -1.56
C VAL A 82 10.72 8.79 -1.15
N THR A 83 10.56 10.07 -0.83
CA THR A 83 11.62 10.93 -0.28
C THR A 83 11.28 11.26 1.16
N PRO A 84 12.20 11.06 2.12
CA PRO A 84 11.97 11.41 3.51
C PRO A 84 11.86 12.92 3.67
N ASP A 85 11.21 13.35 4.74
CA ASP A 85 11.30 14.74 5.17
C ASP A 85 12.70 15.05 5.76
N ASN A 86 13.09 16.31 5.75
CA ASN A 86 14.36 16.78 6.31
C ASN A 86 14.31 16.99 7.83
N ASP A 87 13.17 16.73 8.46
CA ASP A 87 12.97 16.88 9.89
C ASP A 87 13.71 15.83 10.73
N SER A 88 13.74 16.09 12.04
CA SER A 88 14.47 15.25 13.01
C SER A 88 13.84 13.87 13.18
N ILE A 89 12.52 13.78 12.98
CA ILE A 89 11.78 12.53 12.90
C ILE A 89 11.57 12.30 11.40
N GLN A 90 12.34 11.38 10.80
CA GLN A 90 12.25 11.09 9.36
C GLN A 90 10.89 10.46 9.04
N GLY A 91 9.91 11.32 8.75
CA GLY A 91 8.63 10.96 8.16
C GLY A 91 8.71 10.92 6.62
N ILE A 92 7.56 10.66 5.99
CA ILE A 92 7.42 10.72 4.54
C ILE A 92 7.20 12.17 4.11
N GLY A 93 8.13 12.75 3.37
CA GLY A 93 8.02 14.12 2.86
C GLY A 93 7.31 14.19 1.51
N ASN A 94 7.75 13.38 0.54
CA ASN A 94 7.15 13.35 -0.80
C ASN A 94 7.01 11.92 -1.34
N ILE A 95 5.88 11.67 -2.01
CA ILE A 95 5.60 10.43 -2.73
C ILE A 95 5.38 10.78 -4.19
N ARG A 96 6.20 10.21 -5.07
CA ARG A 96 6.00 10.25 -6.52
C ARG A 96 5.38 8.93 -6.97
N ILE A 97 4.26 9.03 -7.67
CA ILE A 97 3.57 7.91 -8.27
C ILE A 97 4.18 7.63 -9.64
N ASN A 98 4.63 6.39 -9.84
CA ASN A 98 5.25 5.95 -11.10
C ASN A 98 4.36 4.94 -11.85
N ASP A 99 3.38 4.33 -11.18
CA ASP A 99 2.46 3.35 -11.76
C ASP A 99 1.06 3.97 -11.99
N PRO A 100 0.49 3.89 -13.20
CA PRO A 100 -0.80 4.50 -13.53
C PRO A 100 -2.01 3.80 -12.87
N ARG A 101 -1.81 2.65 -12.21
CA ARG A 101 -2.89 1.98 -11.45
C ARG A 101 -3.32 2.78 -10.22
N TYR A 102 -2.45 3.65 -9.70
CA TYR A 102 -2.77 4.50 -8.57
C TYR A 102 -3.80 5.55 -8.96
N LEU A 103 -4.98 5.49 -8.35
CA LEU A 103 -6.07 6.40 -8.65
C LEU A 103 -6.72 6.96 -7.38
N THR A 104 -7.17 8.21 -7.48
CA THR A 104 -8.08 8.81 -6.51
C THR A 104 -9.47 8.17 -6.59
N ASP A 105 -10.32 8.45 -5.61
CA ASP A 105 -11.74 8.11 -5.63
C ASP A 105 -12.50 8.65 -6.87
N LYS A 106 -11.95 9.68 -7.51
CA LYS A 106 -12.45 10.29 -8.75
C LYS A 106 -11.80 9.72 -10.03
N GLY A 107 -10.91 8.73 -9.92
CA GLY A 107 -10.23 8.13 -11.07
C GLY A 107 -9.11 8.99 -11.67
N ILE A 108 -8.58 9.96 -10.92
CA ILE A 108 -7.43 10.79 -11.31
C ILE A 108 -6.15 10.17 -10.73
N GLY A 109 -5.09 10.06 -11.53
CA GLY A 109 -3.77 9.55 -11.14
C GLY A 109 -2.63 10.27 -11.85
#